data_AF-A0A6M5YIK9-F1
#
_entry.id   AF-A0A6M5YIK9-F1
#
_cell.length_a   1.000
_cell.length_b   1.000
_cell.length_c   1.000
_cell.angle_alpha   90.00
_cell.angle_beta   90.00
_cell.angle_gamma   90.00
#
_symmetry.space_group_name_H-M   'P 1'
#
loop_
_entity.id
_entity.type
_entity.pdbx_description
1 polymer ?
#
loop_
_entity_poly.entity_id
_entity_poly.type
_entity_poly.pdbx_seq_one_letter_code
_entity_poly.pdbx_strand_id
1 'polypeptide(L)'
;MTRSLLLDPADPAAVAPDVFRRVWRTGLDEPGFALLRLARAIDSVALRRAMMELVAAFPVAFVPERFGRFDQKVSSKFHRDGAPLASLLVLGYEPTAVRSRFWIADASAAAVAAGLPLPDYLAAHNPMFPAGEAKLAPFITELDLPHGAAVKPGFAGDRSRGSTSEEFILVVNNSLLPFGNGNSLGVLHKAVVTSPDSLNTSQRVINSVGFTPRTASAPGLPPAEHERFLTRDDLD
;
A
#
# COMPACT_ATOMS: atom_id res chain seq x y z
N MET A 1 -3.32 14.93 8.31
CA MET A 1 -3.06 14.29 7.01
C MET A 1 -1.56 14.09 6.85
N THR A 2 -1.11 12.86 6.63
CA THR A 2 0.30 12.53 6.39
C THR A 2 0.69 13.00 4.98
N ARG A 3 1.70 13.86 4.86
CA ARG A 3 2.18 14.33 3.55
C ARG A 3 2.79 13.17 2.77
N SER A 4 2.52 13.13 1.46
CA SER A 4 3.18 12.19 0.55
C SER A 4 4.69 12.44 0.49
N LEU A 5 5.44 11.38 0.21
CA LEU A 5 6.86 11.43 -0.07
C LEU A 5 7.07 11.46 -1.60
N LEU A 6 8.19 12.04 -2.04
CA LEU A 6 8.59 11.99 -3.43
C LEU A 6 9.59 10.85 -3.63
N LEU A 7 9.31 9.95 -4.57
CA LEU A 7 10.19 8.85 -4.96
C LEU A 7 10.82 9.18 -6.31
N ASP A 8 12.15 9.25 -6.37
CA ASP A 8 12.86 9.11 -7.64
C ASP A 8 12.98 7.60 -7.95
N PRO A 9 12.34 7.10 -9.03
CA PRO A 9 12.40 5.67 -9.33
C PRO A 9 13.78 5.17 -9.80
N ALA A 10 14.79 6.04 -9.95
CA ALA A 10 16.19 5.63 -10.17
C ALA A 10 17.00 5.57 -8.88
N ASP A 11 16.47 6.10 -7.77
CA ASP A 11 17.09 6.00 -6.46
C ASP A 11 16.04 5.80 -5.36
N PRO A 12 15.38 4.61 -5.32
CA PRO A 12 14.45 4.30 -4.23
C PRO A 12 15.11 4.30 -2.84
N ALA A 13 16.43 4.07 -2.78
CA ALA A 13 17.18 4.02 -1.52
C ALA A 13 17.20 5.38 -0.81
N ALA A 14 17.20 6.50 -1.54
CA ALA A 14 17.19 7.84 -0.95
C ALA A 14 15.98 8.12 -0.04
N VAL A 15 14.81 7.57 -0.35
CA VAL A 15 13.57 7.79 0.43
C VAL A 15 13.25 6.63 1.38
N ALA A 16 13.94 5.49 1.22
CA ALA A 16 13.69 4.27 1.97
C ALA A 16 13.72 4.43 3.51
N PRO A 17 14.67 5.19 4.13
CA PRO A 17 14.68 5.39 5.57
C PRO A 17 13.42 6.10 6.10
N ASP A 18 12.93 7.10 5.37
CA ASP A 18 11.73 7.85 5.74
C ASP A 18 10.47 7.00 5.63
N VAL A 19 10.38 6.18 4.58
CA VAL A 19 9.29 5.23 4.39
C VAL A 19 9.32 4.19 5.51
N PHE A 20 10.48 3.59 5.78
CA PHE A 20 10.62 2.56 6.80
C PHE A 20 10.19 3.08 8.18
N ARG A 21 10.67 4.26 8.58
CA ARG A 21 10.28 4.90 9.86
C ARG A 21 8.77 5.09 9.98
N ARG A 22 8.12 5.59 8.93
CA ARG A 22 6.67 5.86 8.93
C ARG A 22 5.84 4.59 8.97
N VAL A 23 6.30 3.55 8.28
CA VAL A 23 5.54 2.32 8.04
C VAL A 23 5.83 1.27 9.09
N TRP A 24 7.09 0.85 9.24
CA TRP A 24 7.51 -0.24 10.13
C TRP A 24 7.72 0.24 11.57
N ARG A 25 6.70 0.90 12.10
CA ARG A 25 6.67 1.49 13.43
C ARG A 25 6.46 0.45 14.52
N THR A 26 7.02 0.70 15.70
CA THR A 26 6.77 -0.06 16.93
C THR A 26 6.02 0.75 17.99
N GLY A 27 5.76 2.03 17.71
CA GLY A 27 4.98 2.95 18.52
C GLY A 27 3.83 3.57 17.71
N LEU A 28 2.99 4.37 18.36
CA LEU A 28 1.80 4.97 17.74
C LEU A 28 2.06 6.38 17.17
N ASP A 29 3.29 6.89 17.28
CA ASP A 29 3.65 8.25 16.83
C ASP A 29 3.80 8.36 15.31
N GLU A 30 4.02 7.23 14.64
CA GLU A 30 4.14 7.14 13.19
C GLU A 30 2.86 6.54 12.57
N PRO A 31 2.54 6.85 11.31
CA PRO A 31 1.23 6.56 10.72
C PRO A 31 1.00 5.08 10.39
N GLY A 32 2.04 4.26 10.26
CA GLY A 32 1.93 2.85 9.83
C GLY A 32 1.73 2.68 8.32
N PHE A 33 1.85 3.76 7.55
CA PHE A 33 1.78 3.75 6.09
C PHE A 33 2.60 4.90 5.47
N ALA A 34 2.89 4.81 4.17
CA ALA A 34 3.48 5.89 3.40
C ALA A 34 2.93 5.92 1.98
N LEU A 35 2.48 7.09 1.53
CA LEU A 35 2.10 7.36 0.14
C LEU A 35 3.28 8.03 -0.57
N LEU A 36 3.71 7.47 -1.70
CA LEU A 36 4.82 7.96 -2.51
C LEU A 36 4.29 8.41 -3.88
N ARG A 37 4.53 9.67 -4.21
CA ARG A 37 4.37 10.23 -5.55
C ARG A 37 5.66 10.04 -6.33
N LEU A 38 5.57 9.75 -7.62
CA LEU A 38 6.77 9.61 -8.44
C LEU A 38 7.30 10.96 -8.93
N ALA A 39 8.63 11.10 -8.93
CA ALA A 39 9.30 12.28 -9.48
C ALA A 39 9.06 12.44 -10.98
N ARG A 40 8.87 11.32 -11.70
CA ARG A 40 8.62 11.23 -13.14
C ARG A 40 7.66 10.09 -13.45
N ALA A 41 7.02 10.16 -14.61
CA ALA A 41 6.22 9.05 -15.15
C ALA A 41 7.14 7.84 -15.46
N ILE A 42 6.63 6.64 -15.23
CA ILE A 42 7.32 5.38 -15.49
C ILE A 42 6.31 4.34 -15.96
N ASP A 43 6.77 3.32 -16.70
CA ASP A 43 5.91 2.21 -17.07
C ASP A 43 5.65 1.23 -15.91
N SER A 44 4.76 0.28 -16.15
CA SER A 44 4.35 -0.75 -15.18
C SER A 44 5.54 -1.63 -14.71
N VAL A 45 6.51 -1.91 -15.59
CA VAL A 45 7.70 -2.70 -15.25
C VAL A 45 8.61 -1.91 -14.30
N ALA A 46 8.90 -0.66 -14.62
CA ALA A 46 9.68 0.24 -13.79
C ALA A 46 8.99 0.50 -12.43
N LEU A 47 7.66 0.59 -12.40
CA LEU A 47 6.89 0.71 -11.16
C LEU A 47 7.11 -0.49 -10.24
N ARG A 48 6.98 -1.72 -10.77
CA ARG A 48 7.23 -2.94 -9.99
C ARG A 48 8.68 -3.06 -9.52
N ARG A 49 9.66 -2.66 -10.35
CA ARG A 49 11.07 -2.59 -9.93
C ARG A 49 11.27 -1.63 -8.77
N ALA A 50 10.73 -0.41 -8.87
CA ALA A 50 10.83 0.58 -7.80
C ALA A 50 10.19 0.10 -6.49
N MET A 51 9.06 -0.64 -6.54
CA MET A 51 8.45 -1.25 -5.35
C MET A 51 9.39 -2.25 -4.66
N MET A 52 10.06 -3.11 -5.44
CA MET A 52 10.97 -4.13 -4.94
C MET A 52 12.26 -3.53 -4.38
N GLU A 53 12.85 -2.59 -5.12
CA GLU A 53 14.09 -1.90 -4.75
C GLU A 53 13.90 -1.01 -3.50
N LEU A 54 12.75 -0.35 -3.36
CA LEU A 54 12.41 0.43 -2.17
C LEU A 54 12.49 -0.41 -0.89
N VAL A 55 11.88 -1.60 -0.90
CA VAL A 55 11.86 -2.48 0.28
C VAL A 55 13.22 -3.15 0.49
N ALA A 56 13.94 -3.47 -0.60
CA ALA A 56 15.30 -4.01 -0.49
C ALA A 56 16.28 -3.03 0.18
N ALA A 57 16.01 -1.72 0.10
CA ALA A 57 16.80 -0.67 0.73
C ALA A 57 16.43 -0.41 2.22
N PHE A 58 15.46 -1.14 2.79
CA PHE A 58 15.13 -1.00 4.20
C PHE A 58 16.24 -1.57 5.11
N PRO A 59 16.40 -1.04 6.34
CA PRO A 59 17.41 -1.52 7.28
C PRO A 59 17.12 -2.94 7.81
N VAL A 60 15.88 -3.42 7.63
CA VAL A 60 15.46 -4.80 7.91
C VAL A 60 15.33 -5.52 6.57
N ALA A 61 15.93 -6.69 6.46
CA ALA A 61 15.78 -7.52 5.28
C ALA A 61 14.36 -8.10 5.21
N PHE A 62 13.66 -7.83 4.12
CA PHE A 62 12.38 -8.45 3.81
C PHE A 62 12.53 -9.42 2.63
N VAL A 63 11.61 -10.37 2.54
CA VAL A 63 11.45 -11.23 1.37
C VAL A 63 10.01 -11.14 0.85
N PRO A 64 9.80 -11.11 -0.47
CA PRO A 64 8.46 -11.24 -1.04
C PRO A 64 7.90 -12.62 -0.75
N GLU A 65 6.64 -12.68 -0.35
CA GLU A 65 5.89 -13.93 -0.15
C GLU A 65 4.69 -14.05 -1.09
N ARG A 66 4.24 -12.93 -1.66
CA ARG A 66 3.12 -12.90 -2.59
C ARG A 66 3.30 -11.78 -3.59
N PHE A 67 3.02 -12.10 -4.84
CA PHE A 67 2.87 -11.13 -5.91
C PHE A 67 1.42 -11.10 -6.37
N GLY A 68 0.97 -9.95 -6.84
CA GLY A 68 -0.30 -9.83 -7.53
C GLY A 68 -0.31 -8.67 -8.51
N ARG A 69 -1.12 -8.77 -9.55
CA ARG A 69 -1.42 -7.70 -10.49
C ARG A 69 -2.87 -7.83 -10.92
N PHE A 70 -3.74 -6.97 -10.41
CA PHE A 70 -5.19 -7.14 -10.56
C PHE A 70 -5.88 -5.83 -10.90
N ASP A 71 -7.05 -5.93 -11.53
CA ASP A 71 -7.90 -4.80 -11.86
C ASP A 71 -8.95 -4.61 -10.77
N GLN A 72 -8.78 -3.59 -9.92
CA GLN A 72 -9.71 -3.35 -8.82
C GLN A 72 -10.99 -2.67 -9.33
N LYS A 73 -12.03 -3.48 -9.57
CA LYS A 73 -13.36 -3.03 -9.99
C LYS A 73 -14.32 -2.74 -8.83
N VAL A 74 -14.07 -3.32 -7.68
CA VAL A 74 -15.00 -3.28 -6.54
C VAL A 74 -14.41 -2.55 -5.35
N SER A 75 -15.27 -1.82 -4.65
CA SER A 75 -14.93 -1.23 -3.35
C SER A 75 -14.67 -2.33 -2.33
N SER A 76 -13.68 -2.13 -1.47
CA SER A 76 -13.39 -3.01 -0.35
C SER A 76 -14.03 -2.47 0.93
N LYS A 77 -14.08 -3.33 1.95
CA LYS A 77 -14.23 -2.89 3.35
C LYS A 77 -12.85 -2.64 3.95
N PHE A 78 -12.79 -2.16 5.19
CA PHE A 78 -11.52 -2.15 5.92
C PHE A 78 -11.06 -3.59 6.17
N HIS A 79 -9.85 -3.88 5.74
CA HIS A 79 -9.26 -5.20 5.90
C HIS A 79 -7.75 -5.12 6.03
N ARG A 80 -7.18 -6.24 6.47
CA ARG A 80 -5.77 -6.58 6.34
C ARG A 80 -5.65 -7.59 5.22
N ASP A 81 -4.59 -7.50 4.43
CA ASP A 81 -4.33 -8.51 3.42
C ASP A 81 -3.84 -9.81 4.07
N GLY A 82 -4.22 -10.95 3.49
CA GLY A 82 -3.77 -12.27 3.94
C GLY A 82 -2.24 -12.38 3.89
N ALA A 83 -1.61 -12.43 5.06
CA ALA A 83 -0.15 -12.46 5.22
C ALA A 83 0.23 -12.96 6.63
N PRO A 84 1.51 -13.25 6.91
CA PRO A 84 2.00 -13.50 8.27
C PRO A 84 1.70 -12.33 9.24
N LEU A 85 1.87 -12.60 10.53
CA LEU A 85 1.60 -11.61 11.59
C LEU A 85 2.50 -10.37 11.49
N ALA A 86 3.75 -10.51 11.07
CA ALA A 86 4.62 -9.39 10.75
C ALA A 86 4.73 -9.31 9.23
N SER A 87 4.15 -8.30 8.59
CA SER A 87 4.22 -8.17 7.14
C SER A 87 4.07 -6.74 6.65
N LEU A 88 4.61 -6.47 5.48
CA LEU A 88 4.46 -5.24 4.72
C LEU A 88 3.65 -5.54 3.46
N LEU A 89 2.79 -4.60 3.07
CA LEU A 89 2.10 -4.61 1.80
C LEU A 89 2.55 -3.39 0.99
N VAL A 90 3.00 -3.61 -0.24
CA VAL A 90 3.34 -2.55 -1.19
C VAL A 90 2.39 -2.62 -2.37
N LEU A 91 1.69 -1.51 -2.65
CA LEU A 91 0.74 -1.37 -3.74
C LEU A 91 1.25 -0.32 -4.74
N GLY A 92 1.52 -0.72 -5.97
CA GLY A 92 1.90 0.15 -7.08
C GLY A 92 0.70 0.36 -8.01
N TYR A 93 0.19 1.58 -8.06
CA TYR A 93 -0.94 1.95 -8.89
C TYR A 93 -0.46 2.42 -10.27
N GLU A 94 -0.98 1.78 -11.31
CA GLU A 94 -0.80 2.25 -12.69
C GLU A 94 -1.75 3.43 -12.97
N PRO A 95 -1.47 4.25 -14.00
CA PRO A 95 -2.32 5.38 -14.36
C PRO A 95 -3.72 4.87 -14.73
N THR A 96 -4.75 5.42 -14.10
CA THR A 96 -6.14 5.00 -14.34
C THR A 96 -7.11 6.17 -14.32
N ALA A 97 -8.04 6.21 -15.28
CA ALA A 97 -9.16 7.16 -15.25
C ALA A 97 -10.19 6.83 -14.15
N VAL A 98 -10.16 5.61 -13.60
CA VAL A 98 -11.09 5.15 -12.56
C VAL A 98 -10.81 5.90 -11.25
N ARG A 99 -11.75 6.76 -10.86
CA ARG A 99 -11.65 7.51 -9.60
C ARG A 99 -11.93 6.60 -8.41
N SER A 100 -11.07 6.70 -7.41
CA SER A 100 -11.18 5.94 -6.17
C SER A 100 -10.72 6.79 -4.99
N ARG A 101 -11.31 6.53 -3.84
CA ARG A 101 -10.87 7.07 -2.56
C ARG A 101 -10.23 5.96 -1.74
N PHE A 102 -9.27 6.29 -0.88
CA PHE A 102 -8.55 5.31 -0.09
C PHE A 102 -8.41 5.77 1.34
N TRP A 103 -8.66 4.86 2.28
CA TRP A 103 -8.59 5.11 3.71
C TRP A 103 -7.69 4.10 4.38
N ILE A 104 -6.99 4.56 5.41
CA ILE A 104 -6.25 3.77 6.38
C ILE A 104 -6.94 3.90 7.74
N ALA A 105 -7.09 2.81 8.47
CA ALA A 105 -7.57 2.81 9.85
C ALA A 105 -6.52 2.20 10.78
N ASP A 106 -6.14 2.94 11.81
CA ASP A 106 -5.19 2.47 12.83
C ASP A 106 -5.90 1.64 13.91
N ALA A 107 -6.11 0.35 13.62
CA ALA A 107 -6.71 -0.58 14.56
C ALA A 107 -5.84 -0.80 15.82
N SER A 108 -4.51 -0.63 15.72
CA SER A 108 -3.61 -0.73 16.87
C SER A 108 -3.85 0.41 17.86
N ALA A 109 -3.96 1.65 17.36
CA ALA A 109 -4.32 2.81 18.18
C ALA A 109 -5.72 2.66 18.79
N ALA A 110 -6.68 2.16 18.00
CA ALA A 110 -8.05 1.94 18.48
C ALA A 110 -8.11 0.90 19.61
N ALA A 111 -7.36 -0.20 19.49
CA ALA A 111 -7.26 -1.23 20.51
C ALA A 111 -6.64 -0.69 21.81
N VAL A 112 -5.52 0.06 21.70
CA VAL A 112 -4.88 0.70 22.85
C VAL A 112 -5.82 1.69 23.54
N ALA A 113 -6.54 2.52 22.78
CA ALA A 113 -7.51 3.47 23.34
C ALA A 113 -8.68 2.78 24.05
N ALA A 114 -9.06 1.58 23.62
CA ALA A 114 -10.09 0.76 24.26
C ALA A 114 -9.57 -0.07 25.44
N GLY A 115 -8.26 -0.08 25.72
CA GLY A 115 -7.65 -0.93 26.75
C GLY A 115 -7.72 -2.42 26.42
N LEU A 116 -7.78 -2.78 25.13
CA LEU A 116 -7.90 -4.16 24.66
C LEU A 116 -6.66 -4.60 23.86
N PRO A 117 -6.26 -5.88 23.94
CA PRO A 117 -5.36 -6.47 22.95
C PRO A 117 -5.94 -6.35 21.54
N LEU A 118 -5.09 -6.13 20.53
CA LEU A 118 -5.53 -5.95 19.13
C LEU A 118 -6.42 -7.11 18.61
N PRO A 119 -6.09 -8.40 18.83
CA PRO A 119 -6.96 -9.50 18.40
C PRO A 119 -8.36 -9.43 19.04
N ASP A 120 -8.43 -9.10 20.33
CA ASP A 120 -9.69 -9.01 21.07
C ASP A 120 -10.53 -7.82 20.61
N TYR A 121 -9.87 -6.68 20.35
CA TYR A 121 -10.53 -5.51 19.77
C TYR A 121 -11.17 -5.83 18.42
N LEU A 122 -10.44 -6.49 17.51
CA LEU A 122 -10.97 -6.84 16.19
C LEU A 122 -12.04 -7.92 16.24
N ALA A 123 -11.97 -8.85 17.20
CA ALA A 123 -13.04 -9.82 17.43
C ALA A 123 -14.32 -9.13 17.92
N ALA A 124 -14.21 -8.18 18.86
CA ALA A 124 -15.35 -7.43 19.39
C ALA A 124 -15.90 -6.36 18.43
N HIS A 125 -15.04 -5.80 17.57
CA HIS A 125 -15.34 -4.67 16.69
C HIS A 125 -14.93 -4.95 15.25
N ASN A 126 -15.40 -6.06 14.71
CA ASN A 126 -15.04 -6.51 13.37
C ASN A 126 -15.41 -5.44 12.31
N PRO A 127 -14.42 -4.85 11.62
CA PRO A 127 -14.62 -3.75 10.68
C PRO A 127 -15.28 -4.17 9.36
N MET A 128 -15.57 -5.47 9.18
CA MET A 128 -16.41 -5.97 8.09
C MET A 128 -17.89 -5.63 8.28
N PHE A 129 -18.30 -5.21 9.48
CA PHE A 129 -19.66 -4.79 9.80
C PHE A 129 -19.70 -3.29 10.15
N PRO A 130 -20.78 -2.57 9.79
CA PRO A 130 -20.87 -1.12 10.02
C PRO A 130 -20.64 -0.70 11.47
N ALA A 131 -21.12 -1.49 12.45
CA ALA A 131 -20.93 -1.19 13.87
C ALA A 131 -19.45 -1.28 14.31
N GLY A 132 -18.68 -2.21 13.75
CA GLY A 132 -17.25 -2.33 14.00
C GLY A 132 -16.46 -1.22 13.30
N GLU A 133 -16.79 -0.93 12.03
CA GLU A 133 -16.18 0.19 11.30
C GLU A 133 -16.39 1.53 12.02
N ALA A 134 -17.58 1.76 12.59
CA ALA A 134 -17.87 2.97 13.35
C ALA A 134 -16.93 3.18 14.55
N LYS A 135 -16.40 2.10 15.14
CA LYS A 135 -15.42 2.19 16.25
C LYS A 135 -14.03 2.66 15.79
N LEU A 136 -13.73 2.52 14.51
CA LEU A 136 -12.48 3.00 13.91
C LEU A 136 -12.55 4.48 13.50
N ALA A 137 -13.73 5.10 13.47
CA ALA A 137 -13.91 6.46 12.94
C ALA A 137 -12.89 7.51 13.47
N PRO A 138 -12.53 7.54 14.76
CA PRO A 138 -11.53 8.49 15.28
C PRO A 138 -10.09 8.23 14.79
N PHE A 139 -9.83 7.03 14.25
CA PHE A 139 -8.53 6.52 13.85
C PHE A 139 -8.40 6.33 12.33
N ILE A 140 -9.37 6.83 11.57
CA ILE A 140 -9.37 6.77 10.10
C ILE A 140 -8.67 7.98 9.52
N THR A 141 -7.74 7.73 8.60
CA THR A 141 -7.13 8.73 7.73
C THR A 141 -7.54 8.46 6.29
N GLU A 142 -8.15 9.45 5.64
CA GLU A 142 -8.31 9.44 4.19
C GLU A 142 -7.02 9.91 3.52
N LEU A 143 -6.61 9.22 2.45
CA LEU A 143 -5.43 9.56 1.67
C LEU A 143 -5.80 10.50 0.54
N ASP A 144 -5.01 11.57 0.38
CA ASP A 144 -5.04 12.44 -0.79
C ASP A 144 -4.28 11.76 -1.93
N LEU A 145 -4.97 10.89 -2.67
CA LEU A 145 -4.38 10.12 -3.74
C LEU A 145 -4.03 11.02 -4.93
N PRO A 146 -2.92 10.76 -5.64
CA PRO A 146 -2.61 11.45 -6.89
C PRO A 146 -3.75 11.28 -7.90
N HIS A 147 -4.39 12.40 -8.21
CA HIS A 147 -5.43 12.48 -9.22
C HIS A 147 -5.13 13.68 -10.08
N GLY A 148 -4.94 13.49 -11.39
CA GLY A 148 -5.50 14.46 -12.31
C GLY A 148 -4.84 15.83 -12.40
N ALA A 149 -3.66 16.08 -11.83
CA ALA A 149 -3.08 17.43 -11.90
C ALA A 149 -2.32 17.61 -13.21
N ALA A 150 -2.72 18.64 -13.96
CA ALA A 150 -2.17 19.02 -15.25
C ALA A 150 -0.63 18.96 -15.31
N VAL A 151 -0.14 18.41 -16.42
CA VAL A 151 1.21 18.54 -17.00
C VAL A 151 2.17 19.37 -16.15
N LYS A 152 3.13 18.70 -15.50
CA LYS A 152 4.32 19.39 -14.96
C LYS A 152 4.99 20.17 -16.11
N PRO A 153 5.19 21.49 -16.01
CA PRO A 153 5.96 22.24 -17.02
C PRO A 153 7.34 21.60 -17.16
N GLY A 154 7.71 21.17 -18.38
CA GLY A 154 9.00 20.53 -18.69
C GLY A 154 8.96 19.04 -19.03
N PHE A 155 7.81 18.36 -18.93
CA PHE A 155 7.66 16.97 -19.39
C PHE A 155 7.05 16.92 -20.80
N ALA A 156 7.89 16.74 -21.82
CA ALA A 156 7.50 16.47 -23.20
C ALA A 156 7.45 14.96 -23.48
N GLY A 157 6.70 14.22 -22.67
CA GLY A 157 6.29 12.84 -22.98
C GLY A 157 5.04 12.86 -23.87
N ASP A 158 4.94 11.86 -24.76
CA ASP A 158 3.89 11.71 -25.76
C ASP A 158 2.47 12.01 -25.22
N ARG A 159 1.88 13.09 -25.75
CA ARG A 159 0.57 13.64 -25.37
C ARG A 159 -0.61 12.89 -26.01
N SER A 160 -0.36 11.77 -26.69
CA SER A 160 -1.38 11.07 -27.50
C SER A 160 -2.39 10.25 -26.70
N ARG A 161 -2.23 10.06 -25.38
CA ARG A 161 -3.18 9.36 -24.52
C ARG A 161 -3.65 10.29 -23.41
N GLY A 162 -4.87 10.82 -23.52
CA GLY A 162 -5.50 11.78 -22.59
C GLY A 162 -5.78 11.25 -21.16
N SER A 163 -4.87 10.50 -20.55
CA SER A 163 -4.94 10.10 -19.15
C SER A 163 -4.32 11.18 -18.27
N THR A 164 -5.11 11.69 -17.32
CA THR A 164 -4.68 12.69 -16.34
C THR A 164 -4.12 12.05 -15.07
N SER A 165 -3.90 10.73 -15.06
CA SER A 165 -3.62 9.98 -13.84
C SER A 165 -2.13 9.70 -13.69
N GLU A 166 -1.65 9.77 -12.44
CA GLU A 166 -0.25 9.56 -12.10
C GLU A 166 -0.06 8.19 -11.47
N GLU A 167 1.08 7.56 -11.72
CA GLU A 167 1.51 6.39 -10.97
C GLU A 167 1.87 6.78 -9.54
N PHE A 168 1.63 5.87 -8.60
CA PHE A 168 2.04 6.06 -7.20
C PHE A 168 2.24 4.74 -6.48
N ILE A 169 2.98 4.79 -5.38
CA ILE A 169 3.20 3.64 -4.50
C ILE A 169 2.58 3.93 -3.14
N LEU A 170 1.86 2.96 -2.59
CA LEU A 170 1.41 2.97 -1.21
C LEU A 170 2.09 1.80 -0.47
N VAL A 171 2.79 2.12 0.60
CA VAL A 171 3.38 1.12 1.51
C VAL A 171 2.53 1.10 2.78
N VAL A 172 2.05 -0.08 3.16
CA VAL A 172 1.18 -0.29 4.31
C VAL A 172 1.83 -1.29 5.24
N ASN A 173 1.88 -0.98 6.53
CA ASN A 173 2.21 -1.98 7.54
C ASN A 173 1.03 -2.93 7.69
N ASN A 174 1.20 -4.14 7.17
CA ASN A 174 0.17 -5.18 7.12
C ASN A 174 0.28 -6.14 8.33
N SER A 175 1.02 -5.74 9.36
CA SER A 175 1.20 -6.54 10.57
C SER A 175 -0.08 -6.63 11.40
N LEU A 176 -0.20 -7.71 12.17
CA LEU A 176 -1.27 -7.97 13.13
C LEU A 176 -0.69 -8.45 14.45
N LEU A 177 0.31 -7.72 14.95
CA LEU A 177 0.95 -8.00 16.23
C LEU A 177 0.37 -7.08 17.32
N PRO A 178 0.32 -7.53 18.58
CA PRO A 178 -0.16 -6.71 19.69
C PRO A 178 0.83 -5.57 20.00
N PHE A 179 0.30 -4.48 20.56
CA PHE A 179 1.11 -3.36 21.05
C PHE A 179 2.06 -3.79 22.18
N GLY A 180 3.29 -3.29 22.15
CA GLY A 180 4.35 -3.64 23.11
C GLY A 180 5.42 -4.57 22.54
N ASN A 181 6.43 -4.91 23.36
CA ASN A 181 7.51 -5.85 23.03
C ASN A 181 8.31 -5.55 21.74
N GLY A 182 8.32 -4.29 21.28
CA GLY A 182 8.98 -3.92 20.02
C GLY A 182 8.29 -4.48 18.76
N ASN A 183 7.02 -4.90 18.87
CA ASN A 183 6.27 -5.42 17.75
C ASN A 183 5.97 -4.34 16.70
N SER A 184 5.98 -4.73 15.43
CA SER A 184 5.54 -3.87 14.33
C SER A 184 4.02 -3.71 14.33
N LEU A 185 3.54 -2.46 14.30
CA LEU A 185 2.13 -2.11 14.45
C LEU A 185 1.49 -1.76 13.11
N GLY A 186 0.70 -2.71 12.60
CA GLY A 186 0.00 -2.56 11.33
C GLY A 186 -1.27 -1.71 11.41
N VAL A 187 -1.84 -1.51 10.22
CA VAL A 187 -3.06 -0.76 9.97
C VAL A 187 -3.97 -1.52 9.01
N LEU A 188 -5.25 -1.15 8.98
CA LEU A 188 -6.22 -1.66 8.01
C LEU A 188 -6.37 -0.68 6.86
N HIS A 189 -6.78 -1.17 5.70
CA HIS A 189 -7.00 -0.31 4.54
C HIS A 189 -8.32 -0.59 3.82
N LYS A 190 -8.85 0.44 3.16
CA LYS A 190 -10.11 0.41 2.42
C LYS A 190 -9.99 1.25 1.15
N ALA A 191 -10.45 0.72 0.01
CA ALA A 191 -10.62 1.47 -1.23
C ALA A 191 -12.09 1.55 -1.62
N VAL A 192 -12.57 2.71 -2.04
CA VAL A 192 -13.92 2.89 -2.60
C VAL A 192 -13.80 3.41 -4.02
N VAL A 193 -14.33 2.64 -4.97
CA VAL A 193 -14.47 3.07 -6.37
C VAL A 193 -15.73 3.94 -6.44
N THR A 194 -15.58 5.24 -6.74
CA THR A 194 -16.65 6.24 -6.57
C THR A 194 -17.69 6.20 -7.69
N SER A 195 -17.29 5.77 -8.87
CA SER A 195 -18.17 5.53 -10.01
C SER A 195 -17.62 4.32 -10.74
N PRO A 196 -18.20 3.13 -10.55
CA PRO A 196 -17.85 1.97 -11.35
C PRO A 196 -18.12 2.33 -12.81
N ASP A 197 -17.12 2.17 -13.68
CA ASP A 197 -17.31 2.35 -15.12
C ASP A 197 -18.41 1.36 -15.57
N SER A 198 -19.59 1.88 -15.90
CA SER A 198 -20.76 1.07 -16.24
C SER A 198 -20.57 0.23 -17.50
N LEU A 199 -19.57 0.57 -18.31
CA LEU A 199 -19.17 -0.16 -19.51
C LEU A 199 -18.00 -1.12 -19.27
N ASN A 200 -17.42 -1.11 -18.07
CA ASN A 200 -16.26 -1.92 -17.67
C ASN A 200 -15.04 -1.80 -18.61
N THR A 201 -14.91 -0.65 -19.27
CA THR A 201 -13.86 -0.39 -20.28
C THR A 201 -12.56 0.12 -19.69
N SER A 202 -12.63 0.79 -18.54
CA SER A 202 -11.50 1.43 -17.89
C SER A 202 -10.88 0.48 -16.88
N GLN A 203 -9.56 0.25 -16.98
CA GLN A 203 -8.83 -0.59 -16.03
C GLN A 203 -8.27 0.24 -14.87
N ARG A 204 -8.27 -0.34 -13.67
CA ARG A 204 -7.60 0.18 -12.47
C ARG A 204 -6.62 -0.86 -11.96
N VAL A 205 -5.51 -0.98 -12.68
CA VAL A 205 -4.49 -1.99 -12.40
C VAL A 205 -3.68 -1.60 -11.17
N ILE A 206 -3.60 -2.53 -10.22
CA ILE A 206 -2.76 -2.43 -9.03
C ILE A 206 -1.77 -3.59 -9.05
N ASN A 207 -0.49 -3.27 -8.91
CA ASN A 207 0.58 -4.21 -8.63
C ASN A 207 0.70 -4.35 -7.10
N SER A 208 0.76 -5.56 -6.57
CA SER A 208 0.81 -5.83 -5.14
C SER A 208 1.97 -6.74 -4.81
N VAL A 209 2.70 -6.41 -3.75
CA VAL A 209 3.73 -7.27 -3.17
C VAL A 209 3.51 -7.37 -1.66
N GLY A 210 3.30 -8.59 -1.19
CA GLY A 210 3.34 -8.92 0.23
C GLY A 210 4.76 -9.32 0.63
N PHE A 211 5.31 -8.67 1.64
CA PHE A 211 6.64 -8.93 2.17
C PHE A 211 6.56 -9.39 3.64
N THR A 212 7.48 -10.26 4.03
CA THR A 212 7.70 -10.63 5.44
C THR A 212 9.15 -10.35 5.82
N PRO A 213 9.45 -10.05 7.10
CA PRO A 213 10.83 -10.03 7.57
C PRO A 213 11.53 -11.36 7.29
N ARG A 214 12.73 -11.31 6.72
CA ARG A 214 13.51 -12.50 6.41
C ARG A 214 13.83 -13.26 7.69
N THR A 215 13.48 -14.54 7.72
CA THR A 215 13.87 -15.47 8.77
C THR A 215 14.33 -16.79 8.14
N ALA A 216 14.96 -17.67 8.91
CA ALA A 216 15.34 -18.99 8.41
C ALA A 216 14.14 -19.82 7.91
N SER A 217 12.93 -19.56 8.44
CA SER A 217 11.68 -20.23 8.06
C SER A 217 10.89 -19.49 6.98
N ALA A 218 11.34 -18.32 6.54
CA ALA A 218 10.69 -17.51 5.51
C ALA A 218 11.70 -17.18 4.39
N PRO A 219 11.96 -18.12 3.46
CA PRO A 219 12.92 -17.92 2.38
C PRO A 219 12.43 -16.94 1.31
N GLY A 220 11.12 -16.65 1.27
CA GLY A 220 10.47 -15.87 0.22
C GLY A 220 10.14 -16.70 -1.02
N LEU A 221 9.66 -16.02 -2.06
CA LEU A 221 9.36 -16.60 -3.36
C LEU A 221 10.65 -16.91 -4.14
N PRO A 222 10.62 -17.92 -5.04
CA PRO A 222 11.77 -18.26 -5.85
C PRO A 222 12.08 -17.16 -6.89
N PRO A 223 13.33 -17.03 -7.37
CA PRO A 223 13.73 -16.01 -8.33
C PRO A 223 12.89 -15.97 -9.63
N ALA A 224 12.41 -17.12 -10.10
CA ALA A 224 11.54 -17.19 -11.27
C ALA A 224 10.20 -16.46 -11.07
N GLU A 225 9.63 -16.48 -9.86
CA GLU A 225 8.41 -15.74 -9.56
C GLU A 225 8.68 -14.23 -9.49
N HIS A 226 9.88 -13.82 -9.04
CA HIS A 226 10.29 -12.41 -9.08
C HIS A 226 10.39 -11.92 -10.53
N GLU A 227 11.09 -12.66 -11.39
CA GLU A 227 11.23 -12.34 -12.80
C GLU A 227 9.87 -12.27 -13.51
N ARG A 228 9.01 -13.26 -13.24
CA ARG A 228 7.64 -13.28 -13.76
C ARG A 228 6.86 -12.06 -13.31
N PHE A 229 6.86 -11.73 -12.01
CA PHE A 229 6.17 -10.54 -11.52
C PHE A 229 6.68 -9.27 -12.20
N LEU A 230 8.00 -9.11 -12.36
CA LEU A 230 8.57 -7.92 -12.97
C LEU A 230 8.20 -7.76 -14.45
N THR A 231 8.11 -8.86 -15.20
CA THR A 231 7.98 -8.83 -16.67
C THR A 231 6.58 -9.13 -17.20
N ARG A 232 5.65 -9.60 -16.36
CA ARG A 232 4.32 -10.01 -16.82
C ARG A 232 3.41 -8.84 -17.23
N ASP A 233 2.58 -9.11 -18.24
CA ASP A 233 1.54 -8.20 -18.76
C ASP A 233 0.11 -8.66 -18.45
N ASP A 234 -0.07 -9.91 -18.01
CA ASP A 234 -1.37 -10.46 -17.63
C ASP A 234 -1.84 -9.94 -16.26
N LEU A 235 -3.14 -10.05 -16.02
CA LEU A 235 -3.79 -9.79 -14.73
C LEU A 235 -4.13 -11.13 -14.08
N ASP A 236 -4.17 -11.15 -12.75
CA ASP A 236 -4.66 -12.28 -11.96
C ASP A 236 -6.19 -12.46 -12.05
#